data_AF-F3UNM7-F1
#
_entry.id   AF-F3UNM7-F1
#
_cell.length_a   1.000
_cell.length_b   1.000
_cell.length_c   1.000
_cell.angle_alpha   90.00
_cell.angle_beta   90.00
_cell.angle_gamma   90.00
#
_symmetry.space_group_name_H-M   'P 1'
#
loop_
_entity.id
_entity.type
_entity.pdbx_description
1 polymer ?
#
loop_
_entity_poly.entity_id
_entity_poly.type
_entity_poly.pdbx_seq_one_letter_code
_entity_poly.pdbx_strand_id
1 'polypeptide(L)'
;MYNFKYKKGEWRKRGMGFCINCGQTLAEGAHFCSNCGIAVGETNTGTLQRKTVYDGELYKCPNCAERLDSFKSFCPTCGYELRGAKGASKVEKLAKKLESTKNKGQKIDLIRNFYIPNTKEDIYEFVILATSNMNSYDYDFEAWNSKLEQAYQKATLSFGKTEEFQYINQLYTKTKKQKKLQSFTKTIMGSKILQCLFLGAVGIIMMVVGSVLGGLTGDSDSPLYMIALVGIFPLMGSFYYAFLVEKRDK
;
A
#
# COMPACT_ATOMS: atom_id res chain seq x y z
N MET A 1 38.30 83.56 1.91
CA MET A 1 38.23 82.65 3.08
C MET A 1 36.79 82.64 3.59
N TYR A 2 36.13 81.48 3.52
CA TYR A 2 35.08 80.93 4.41
C TYR A 2 33.84 81.81 4.74
N ASN A 3 32.58 81.34 4.80
CA ASN A 3 31.97 80.01 4.77
C ASN A 3 30.44 80.25 4.67
N PHE A 4 29.76 79.83 3.59
CA PHE A 4 28.29 79.74 3.57
C PHE A 4 27.88 78.34 4.04
N LYS A 5 27.42 78.22 5.29
CA LYS A 5 26.80 76.99 5.80
C LYS A 5 25.35 76.90 5.31
N TYR A 6 25.10 76.12 4.26
CA TYR A 6 23.74 75.71 3.90
C TYR A 6 23.32 74.50 4.75
N LYS A 7 22.29 74.67 5.59
CA LYS A 7 21.60 73.56 6.27
C LYS A 7 20.67 72.87 5.27
N LYS A 8 20.92 71.58 5.03
CA LYS A 8 20.12 70.71 4.16
C LYS A 8 18.83 70.32 4.92
N GLY A 9 17.71 70.95 4.57
CA GLY A 9 16.38 70.57 5.06
C GLY A 9 15.89 69.30 4.36
N GLU A 10 15.56 68.28 5.13
CA GLU A 10 14.95 67.03 4.66
C GLU A 10 13.52 67.27 4.17
N TRP A 11 13.27 66.97 2.90
CA TRP A 11 11.92 66.91 2.34
C TRP A 11 11.29 65.56 2.68
N ARG A 12 10.53 65.48 3.79
CA ARG A 12 9.65 64.33 4.04
C ARG A 12 8.44 64.41 3.11
N LYS A 13 8.45 63.62 2.02
CA LYS A 13 7.26 63.35 1.20
C LYS A 13 6.15 62.78 2.09
N ARG A 14 5.13 63.59 2.39
CA ARG A 14 3.86 63.14 2.98
C ARG A 14 2.98 62.63 1.84
N GLY A 15 2.87 61.32 1.69
CA GLY A 15 1.91 60.68 0.81
C GLY A 15 0.98 59.79 1.63
N MET A 16 -0.32 60.09 1.64
CA MET A 16 -1.35 59.16 2.10
C MET A 16 -1.42 58.02 1.09
N GLY A 17 -0.87 56.85 1.45
CA GLY A 17 -0.89 55.66 0.61
C GLY A 17 -2.23 54.93 0.69
N PHE A 18 -2.59 54.23 -0.39
CA PHE A 18 -3.74 53.33 -0.41
C PHE A 18 -3.25 51.88 -0.32
N CYS A 19 -4.05 51.00 0.29
CA CYS A 19 -3.76 49.58 0.35
C CYS A 19 -3.80 48.97 -1.06
N ILE A 20 -2.71 48.32 -1.48
CA ILE A 20 -2.65 47.59 -2.76
C ILE A 20 -3.68 46.47 -2.87
N ASN A 21 -4.08 45.86 -1.75
CA ASN A 21 -4.98 44.70 -1.77
C ASN A 21 -6.47 45.08 -1.80
N CYS A 22 -6.89 46.08 -1.01
CA CYS A 22 -8.31 46.44 -0.89
C CYS A 22 -8.66 47.89 -1.23
N GLY A 23 -7.67 48.72 -1.59
CA GLY A 23 -7.88 50.11 -2.04
C GLY A 23 -8.20 51.11 -0.92
N GLN A 24 -8.29 50.69 0.35
CA GLN A 24 -8.58 51.61 1.45
C GLN A 24 -7.40 52.53 1.77
N THR A 25 -7.70 53.76 2.19
CA THR A 25 -6.73 54.73 2.69
C THR A 25 -6.01 54.18 3.93
N LEU A 26 -4.69 54.26 3.92
CA LEU A 26 -3.87 53.85 5.05
C LEU A 26 -3.67 55.03 5.98
N ALA A 27 -3.82 54.78 7.29
CA ALA A 27 -3.48 55.78 8.30
C ALA A 27 -1.97 56.08 8.28
N GLU A 28 -1.59 57.29 8.69
CA GLU A 28 -0.18 57.70 8.72
C GLU A 28 0.63 56.75 9.61
N GLY A 29 1.67 56.12 9.03
CA GLY A 29 2.53 55.17 9.74
C GLY A 29 1.92 53.78 9.99
N ALA A 30 0.81 53.43 9.34
CA ALA A 30 0.21 52.10 9.49
C ALA A 30 1.14 51.00 8.94
N HIS A 31 1.51 50.05 9.79
CA HIS A 31 2.26 48.85 9.41
C HIS A 31 1.37 47.77 8.77
N PHE A 32 0.05 47.86 8.96
CA PHE A 32 -0.95 46.91 8.44
C PHE A 32 -2.21 47.66 7.99
N CYS A 33 -2.92 47.16 6.99
CA CYS A 33 -4.21 47.70 6.58
C CYS A 33 -5.28 47.34 7.61
N SER A 34 -5.99 48.34 8.14
CA SER A 34 -7.06 48.16 9.13
C SER A 34 -8.28 47.41 8.62
N ASN A 35 -8.45 47.28 7.29
CA ASN A 35 -9.60 46.62 6.69
C ASN A 35 -9.31 45.18 6.24
N CYS A 36 -8.18 44.95 5.56
CA CYS A 36 -7.84 43.60 5.04
C CYS A 36 -6.75 42.87 5.83
N GLY A 37 -6.09 43.55 6.79
CA GLY A 37 -5.04 42.96 7.64
C GLY A 37 -3.68 42.76 6.99
N ILE A 38 -3.48 43.18 5.73
CA ILE A 38 -2.21 42.97 5.02
C ILE A 38 -1.14 44.00 5.43
N ALA A 39 0.11 43.56 5.58
CA ALA A 39 1.22 44.42 5.94
C ALA A 39 1.49 45.47 4.85
N VAL A 40 1.74 46.71 5.27
CA VAL A 40 2.02 47.85 4.41
C VAL A 40 3.54 48.01 4.35
N GLY A 41 4.13 47.73 3.18
CA GLY A 41 5.56 47.97 2.93
C GLY A 41 6.39 46.77 2.46
N GLU A 42 5.80 45.58 2.32
CA GLU A 42 6.50 44.43 1.75
C GLU A 42 6.17 44.27 0.27
N THR A 43 7.13 44.62 -0.59
CA THR A 43 7.22 44.05 -1.93
C THR A 43 7.41 42.54 -1.77
N ASN A 44 6.44 41.75 -2.23
CA ASN A 44 6.46 40.29 -2.16
C ASN A 44 7.69 39.69 -2.86
N THR A 45 8.78 39.52 -2.14
CA THR A 45 9.87 38.60 -2.48
C THR A 45 10.24 37.79 -1.23
N GLY A 46 9.79 36.55 -1.17
CA GLY A 46 10.45 35.51 -0.36
C GLY A 46 9.83 35.18 0.99
N THR A 47 8.95 34.16 0.97
CA THR A 47 8.97 33.02 1.90
C THR A 47 8.84 33.29 3.41
N LEU A 48 7.60 33.40 3.89
CA LEU A 48 7.17 32.82 5.17
C LEU A 48 5.74 32.27 5.01
N GLN A 49 5.62 31.17 4.26
CA GLN A 49 4.38 30.39 4.20
C GLN A 49 4.29 29.52 5.45
N ARG A 50 3.46 29.92 6.43
CA ARG A 50 2.74 28.93 7.23
C ARG A 50 1.73 28.29 6.29
N LYS A 51 2.16 27.25 5.57
CA LYS A 51 1.32 26.49 4.62
C LYS A 51 0.33 25.66 5.42
N THR A 52 -0.84 26.22 5.73
CA THR A 52 -2.02 25.39 5.99
C THR A 52 -2.39 24.74 4.66
N VAL A 53 -1.94 23.49 4.48
CA VAL A 53 -2.37 22.66 3.35
C VAL A 53 -3.85 22.35 3.61
N TYR A 54 -4.74 23.04 2.92
CA TYR A 54 -6.12 22.62 2.79
C TYR A 54 -6.13 21.41 1.86
N ASP A 55 -6.59 20.28 2.39
CA ASP A 55 -6.76 19.02 1.67
C ASP A 55 -7.83 19.22 0.59
N GLY A 56 -7.45 18.93 -0.66
CA GLY A 56 -8.29 19.11 -1.84
C GLY A 56 -7.64 20.01 -2.89
N GLU A 57 -6.59 19.53 -3.57
CA GLU A 57 -6.19 20.16 -4.84
C GLU A 57 -7.38 20.11 -5.80
N LEU A 58 -7.94 21.28 -6.11
CA LEU A 58 -9.10 21.41 -6.99
C LEU A 58 -8.59 21.33 -8.44
N TYR A 59 -8.57 20.12 -8.98
CA TYR A 59 -8.13 19.88 -10.36
C TYR A 59 -9.16 20.46 -11.33
N LYS A 60 -8.78 21.50 -12.07
CA LYS A 60 -9.60 22.05 -13.15
C LYS A 60 -9.20 21.44 -14.47
N CYS A 61 -10.16 21.16 -15.33
CA CYS A 61 -9.87 20.74 -16.69
C CYS A 61 -9.14 21.89 -17.43
N PRO A 62 -7.97 21.66 -18.03
CA PRO A 62 -7.25 22.70 -18.78
C PRO A 62 -8.00 23.12 -20.06
N ASN A 63 -8.96 22.31 -20.52
CA ASN A 63 -9.73 22.59 -21.73
C ASN A 63 -11.06 23.33 -21.45
N CYS A 64 -11.84 22.91 -20.45
CA CYS A 64 -13.18 23.48 -20.19
C CYS A 64 -13.36 24.11 -18.80
N ALA A 65 -12.31 24.15 -17.97
CA ALA A 65 -12.32 24.67 -16.60
C ALA A 65 -13.29 23.99 -15.61
N GLU A 66 -13.92 22.88 -16.01
CA GLU A 66 -14.75 22.04 -15.13
C GLU A 66 -13.94 21.54 -13.93
N ARG A 67 -14.60 21.42 -12.77
CA ARG A 67 -14.01 20.79 -11.59
C ARG A 67 -13.96 19.27 -11.83
N LEU A 68 -12.75 18.72 -11.80
CA LEU A 68 -12.50 17.29 -11.96
C LEU A 68 -12.28 16.65 -10.61
N ASP A 69 -12.85 15.45 -10.44
CA ASP A 69 -12.43 14.55 -9.37
C ASP A 69 -11.03 14.01 -9.67
N SER A 70 -10.19 13.85 -8.64
CA SER A 70 -8.87 13.24 -8.80
C SER A 70 -8.99 11.88 -9.50
N PHE A 71 -8.09 11.60 -10.44
CA PHE A 71 -7.96 10.37 -11.26
C PHE A 71 -8.83 10.19 -12.51
N LYS A 72 -9.58 11.21 -12.94
CA LYS A 72 -10.20 11.11 -14.26
C LYS A 72 -9.13 11.25 -15.35
N SER A 73 -8.93 10.18 -16.13
CA SER A 73 -8.05 10.19 -17.31
C SER A 73 -8.65 10.96 -18.49
N PHE A 74 -9.92 11.30 -18.40
CA PHE A 74 -10.67 12.10 -19.36
C PHE A 74 -11.62 13.06 -18.63
N CYS A 75 -11.81 14.26 -19.16
CA CYS A 75 -12.82 15.17 -18.67
C CYS A 75 -14.21 14.69 -19.11
N PRO A 76 -15.17 14.45 -18.20
CA PRO A 76 -16.52 14.00 -18.57
C PRO A 76 -17.31 15.07 -19.34
N THR A 77 -16.98 16.35 -19.15
CA THR A 77 -17.70 17.47 -19.77
C THR A 77 -17.22 17.78 -21.19
N CYS A 78 -15.93 17.61 -21.49
CA CYS A 78 -15.37 18.00 -22.80
C CYS A 78 -14.54 16.92 -23.50
N GLY A 79 -14.40 15.73 -22.91
CA GLY A 79 -13.64 14.63 -23.51
C GLY A 79 -12.12 14.80 -23.52
N TYR A 80 -11.58 15.87 -22.93
CA TYR A 80 -10.14 16.12 -22.89
C TYR A 80 -9.40 15.04 -22.08
N GLU A 81 -8.42 14.36 -22.67
CA GLU A 81 -7.56 13.41 -21.95
C GLU A 81 -6.61 14.14 -21.00
N LEU A 82 -6.82 13.93 -19.70
CA LEU A 82 -6.05 14.54 -18.64
C LEU A 82 -4.77 13.74 -18.42
N ARG A 83 -3.79 13.94 -19.31
CA ARG A 83 -2.41 13.52 -19.05
C ARG A 83 -1.72 14.59 -18.22
N GLY A 84 -1.86 14.54 -16.90
CA GLY A 84 -1.17 15.45 -15.98
C GLY A 84 -0.60 14.71 -14.77
N ALA A 85 0.52 15.10 -14.18
CA ALA A 85 1.57 16.01 -14.59
C ALA A 85 2.79 15.71 -13.70
N LYS A 86 3.95 15.56 -14.34
CA LYS A 86 5.34 15.58 -13.87
C LYS A 86 5.60 15.82 -12.36
N GLY A 87 5.64 14.72 -11.63
CA GLY A 87 6.39 14.57 -10.38
C GLY A 87 6.28 13.11 -9.95
N ALA A 88 7.40 12.37 -9.89
CA ALA A 88 7.34 10.97 -9.46
C ALA A 88 6.71 10.90 -8.07
N SER A 89 5.66 10.09 -7.91
CA SER A 89 4.95 9.94 -6.64
C SER A 89 5.94 9.45 -5.57
N LYS A 90 5.59 9.62 -4.28
CA LYS A 90 6.43 9.09 -3.20
C LYS A 90 6.56 7.57 -3.29
N VAL A 91 5.52 6.90 -3.79
CA VAL A 91 5.46 5.45 -4.02
C VAL A 91 6.33 5.05 -5.21
N GLU A 92 6.30 5.79 -6.33
CA GLU A 92 7.18 5.56 -7.47
C GLU A 92 8.67 5.70 -7.08
N LYS A 93 9.00 6.70 -6.26
CA LYS A 93 10.35 6.88 -5.71
C LYS A 93 10.76 5.71 -4.82
N LEU A 94 9.84 5.15 -4.04
CA LEU A 94 10.08 3.94 -3.25
C LEU A 94 10.37 2.76 -4.17
N ALA A 95 9.54 2.52 -5.18
CA ALA A 95 9.72 1.42 -6.13
C ALA A 95 11.10 1.47 -6.81
N LYS A 96 11.50 2.66 -7.32
CA LYS A 96 12.83 2.87 -7.92
C LYS A 96 13.97 2.60 -6.94
N LYS A 97 13.85 3.00 -5.67
CA LYS A 97 14.84 2.70 -4.64
C LYS A 97 14.93 1.19 -4.34
N LEU A 98 13.80 0.48 -4.34
CA LEU A 98 13.77 -0.96 -4.11
C LEU A 98 14.39 -1.76 -5.26
N GLU A 99 14.23 -1.29 -6.50
CA GLU A 99 14.85 -1.91 -7.69
C GLU A 99 16.36 -1.68 -7.72
N SER A 100 16.82 -0.47 -7.40
CA SER A 100 18.24 -0.12 -7.39
C SER A 100 19.01 -0.70 -6.20
N THR A 101 18.33 -1.08 -5.12
CA THR A 101 18.95 -1.67 -3.94
C THR A 101 19.16 -3.18 -4.14
N LYS A 102 20.39 -3.68 -3.97
CA LYS A 102 20.68 -5.13 -4.07
C LYS A 102 20.58 -5.85 -2.73
N ASN A 103 20.88 -5.14 -1.63
CA ASN A 103 20.94 -5.74 -0.30
C ASN A 103 19.53 -5.97 0.26
N LYS A 104 19.30 -7.19 0.76
CA LYS A 104 18.04 -7.65 1.33
C LYS A 104 17.58 -6.84 2.55
N GLY A 105 18.46 -6.65 3.53
CA GLY A 105 18.16 -5.85 4.73
C GLY A 105 17.82 -4.40 4.40
N GLN A 106 18.55 -3.78 3.46
CA GLN A 106 18.28 -2.41 3.02
C GLN A 106 16.89 -2.27 2.37
N LYS A 107 16.43 -3.27 1.60
CA LYS A 107 15.06 -3.27 1.06
C LYS A 107 14.02 -3.32 2.18
N ILE A 108 14.19 -4.18 3.18
CA ILE A 108 13.30 -4.23 4.34
C ILE A 108 13.24 -2.88 5.05
N ASP A 109 14.39 -2.24 5.28
CA ASP A 109 14.45 -0.97 5.99
C ASP A 109 13.76 0.15 5.20
N LEU A 110 13.90 0.17 3.88
CA LEU A 110 13.17 1.09 3.00
C LEU A 110 11.66 0.90 3.14
N ILE A 111 11.18 -0.35 3.16
CA ILE A 111 9.75 -0.66 3.30
C ILE A 111 9.25 -0.26 4.70
N ARG A 112 9.92 -0.68 5.77
CA ARG A 112 9.52 -0.42 7.17
C ARG A 112 9.46 1.06 7.49
N ASN A 113 10.42 1.84 7.00
CA ASN A 113 10.51 3.27 7.27
C ASN A 113 9.74 4.13 6.26
N PHE A 114 9.13 3.53 5.23
CA PHE A 114 8.35 4.28 4.26
C PHE A 114 7.11 4.92 4.91
N TYR A 115 6.99 6.23 4.77
CA TYR A 115 5.80 6.96 5.16
C TYR A 115 4.76 6.91 4.04
N ILE A 116 3.66 6.19 4.28
CA ILE A 116 2.52 6.12 3.37
C ILE A 116 1.76 7.44 3.47
N PRO A 117 1.65 8.24 2.39
CA PRO A 117 0.86 9.46 2.41
C PRO A 117 -0.63 9.20 2.65
N ASN A 118 -1.40 10.26 2.93
CA ASN A 118 -2.82 10.15 3.28
C ASN A 118 -3.76 10.44 2.09
N THR A 119 -3.21 10.77 0.92
CA THR A 119 -4.01 10.97 -0.28
C THR A 119 -4.62 9.63 -0.69
N LYS A 120 -5.84 9.66 -1.24
CA LYS A 120 -6.43 8.42 -1.76
C LYS A 120 -5.50 7.82 -2.81
N GLU A 121 -4.87 8.68 -3.60
CA GLU A 121 -3.99 8.34 -4.69
C GLU A 121 -2.78 7.49 -4.26
N ASP A 122 -2.03 8.00 -3.30
CA ASP A 122 -0.82 7.36 -2.82
C ASP A 122 -1.15 6.04 -2.10
N ILE A 123 -2.33 5.95 -1.46
CA ILE A 123 -2.79 4.72 -0.81
C ILE A 123 -3.09 3.64 -1.87
N TYR A 124 -3.77 3.98 -2.97
CA TYR A 124 -4.01 3.05 -4.08
C TYR A 124 -2.71 2.52 -4.67
N GLU A 125 -1.82 3.43 -5.04
CA GLU A 125 -0.55 3.08 -5.67
C GLU A 125 0.28 2.19 -4.74
N PHE A 126 0.32 2.53 -3.45
CA PHE A 126 1.04 1.75 -2.45
C PHE A 126 0.45 0.35 -2.26
N VAL A 127 -0.88 0.20 -2.21
CA VAL A 127 -1.52 -1.12 -2.08
C VAL A 127 -1.22 -2.01 -3.29
N ILE A 128 -1.25 -1.47 -4.50
CA ILE A 128 -0.91 -2.20 -5.73
C ILE A 128 0.58 -2.62 -5.70
N LEU A 129 1.47 -1.72 -5.31
CA LEU A 129 2.89 -2.03 -5.17
C LEU A 129 3.14 -3.12 -4.12
N ALA A 130 2.54 -2.99 -2.93
CA ALA A 130 2.73 -3.94 -1.85
C ALA A 130 2.18 -5.32 -2.21
N THR A 131 0.95 -5.40 -2.71
CA THR A 131 0.32 -6.68 -3.06
C THR A 131 1.03 -7.40 -4.21
N SER A 132 1.60 -6.66 -5.18
CA SER A 132 2.38 -7.24 -6.27
C SER A 132 3.76 -7.75 -5.83
N ASN A 133 4.37 -7.20 -4.77
CA ASN A 133 5.64 -7.70 -4.22
C ASN A 133 5.44 -8.84 -3.21
N MET A 134 4.27 -8.95 -2.59
CA MET A 134 3.93 -10.00 -1.62
C MET A 134 3.63 -11.38 -2.22
N ASN A 135 3.71 -11.53 -3.53
CA ASN A 135 3.45 -12.79 -4.24
C ASN A 135 4.63 -13.77 -4.18
N SER A 136 5.84 -13.29 -3.88
CA SER A 136 7.05 -14.10 -3.79
C SER A 136 7.35 -14.47 -2.33
N TYR A 137 7.88 -15.66 -2.11
CA TYR A 137 8.30 -16.18 -0.80
C TYR A 137 9.56 -15.46 -0.25
N ASP A 138 9.76 -14.20 -0.61
CA ASP A 138 10.97 -13.45 -0.27
C ASP A 138 10.91 -12.94 1.19
N TYR A 139 12.08 -12.67 1.76
CA TYR A 139 12.27 -12.31 3.18
C TYR A 139 11.58 -10.99 3.57
N ASP A 140 11.16 -10.18 2.60
CA ASP A 140 10.53 -8.88 2.80
C ASP A 140 9.00 -8.96 2.99
N PHE A 141 8.41 -10.15 2.86
CA PHE A 141 6.97 -10.36 3.02
C PHE A 141 6.40 -9.76 4.31
N GLU A 142 7.10 -9.92 5.44
CA GLU A 142 6.64 -9.39 6.73
C GLU A 142 6.60 -7.87 6.74
N ALA A 143 7.62 -7.23 6.15
CA ALA A 143 7.70 -5.77 6.04
C ALA A 143 6.55 -5.24 5.17
N TRP A 144 6.31 -5.88 4.02
CA TRP A 144 5.19 -5.55 3.15
C TRP A 144 3.84 -5.79 3.81
N ASN A 145 3.67 -6.90 4.51
CA ASN A 145 2.42 -7.23 5.21
C ASN A 145 2.07 -6.20 6.28
N SER A 146 3.06 -5.76 7.07
CA SER A 146 2.87 -4.73 8.09
C SER A 146 2.46 -3.40 7.45
N LYS A 147 3.12 -3.00 6.35
CA LYS A 147 2.78 -1.76 5.65
C LYS A 147 1.46 -1.82 4.87
N LEU A 148 1.13 -2.97 4.30
CA LEU A 148 -0.15 -3.18 3.64
C LEU A 148 -1.30 -3.05 4.64
N GLU A 149 -1.13 -3.57 5.86
CA GLU A 149 -2.11 -3.38 6.95
C GLU A 149 -2.30 -1.90 7.28
N GLN A 150 -1.20 -1.16 7.41
CA GLN A 150 -1.23 0.28 7.63
C GLN A 150 -1.96 1.02 6.49
N ALA A 151 -1.67 0.67 5.23
CA ALA A 151 -2.32 1.27 4.07
C ALA A 151 -3.82 0.98 4.04
N TYR A 152 -4.22 -0.25 4.36
CA TYR A 152 -5.61 -0.67 4.39
C TYR A 152 -6.41 0.06 5.47
N GLN A 153 -5.84 0.22 6.66
CA GLN A 153 -6.47 1.02 7.74
C GLN A 153 -6.66 2.47 7.32
N LYS A 154 -5.64 3.08 6.70
CA LYS A 154 -5.76 4.44 6.14
C LYS A 154 -6.84 4.52 5.06
N ALA A 155 -6.88 3.57 4.12
CA ALA A 155 -7.91 3.50 3.09
C ALA A 155 -9.32 3.45 3.70
N THR A 156 -9.50 2.60 4.71
CA THR A 156 -10.78 2.42 5.42
C THR A 156 -11.24 3.73 6.07
N LEU A 157 -10.32 4.47 6.68
CA LEU A 157 -10.61 5.75 7.33
C LEU A 157 -10.82 6.90 6.32
N SER A 158 -10.03 6.95 5.25
CA SER A 158 -10.05 8.06 4.28
C SER A 158 -11.20 7.95 3.27
N PHE A 159 -11.46 6.76 2.72
CA PHE A 159 -12.42 6.56 1.62
C PHE A 159 -13.14 5.19 1.69
N GLY A 160 -13.28 4.59 2.88
CA GLY A 160 -13.85 3.25 3.05
C GLY A 160 -15.29 3.02 2.54
N LYS A 161 -16.04 4.09 2.28
CA LYS A 161 -17.44 4.03 1.78
C LYS A 161 -17.55 4.12 0.25
N THR A 162 -16.45 4.33 -0.46
CA THR A 162 -16.48 4.56 -1.91
C THR A 162 -16.33 3.25 -2.69
N GLU A 163 -16.75 3.26 -3.96
CA GLU A 163 -16.59 2.10 -4.84
C GLU A 163 -15.12 1.72 -5.02
N GLU A 164 -14.23 2.71 -5.05
CA GLU A 164 -12.82 2.46 -5.20
C GLU A 164 -12.28 1.64 -4.02
N PHE A 165 -12.80 1.82 -2.79
CA PHE A 165 -12.35 1.03 -1.63
C PHE A 165 -12.63 -0.46 -1.82
N GLN A 166 -13.68 -0.82 -2.57
CA GLN A 166 -13.99 -2.22 -2.86
C GLN A 166 -12.83 -2.91 -3.57
N TYR A 167 -12.16 -2.22 -4.51
CA TYR A 167 -10.99 -2.76 -5.20
C TYR A 167 -9.82 -3.00 -4.24
N ILE A 168 -9.52 -2.05 -3.34
CA ILE A 168 -8.49 -2.23 -2.29
C ILE A 168 -8.84 -3.41 -1.39
N ASN A 169 -10.10 -3.51 -0.97
CA ASN A 169 -10.58 -4.59 -0.11
C ASN A 169 -10.42 -5.95 -0.78
N GLN A 170 -10.72 -6.05 -2.08
CA GLN A 170 -10.50 -7.28 -2.86
C GLN A 170 -9.01 -7.65 -2.93
N LEU A 171 -8.12 -6.69 -3.22
CA LEU A 171 -6.68 -6.94 -3.25
C LEU A 171 -6.16 -7.39 -1.88
N TYR A 172 -6.50 -6.67 -0.82
CA TYR A 172 -6.10 -6.98 0.55
C TYR A 172 -6.56 -8.39 0.98
N THR A 173 -7.85 -8.69 0.82
CA THR A 173 -8.43 -9.98 1.24
C THR A 173 -7.84 -11.15 0.44
N LYS A 174 -7.64 -10.99 -0.87
CA LYS A 174 -7.01 -12.01 -1.73
C LYS A 174 -5.60 -12.31 -1.28
N THR A 175 -4.77 -11.28 -1.06
CA THR A 175 -3.38 -11.44 -0.62
C THR A 175 -3.30 -12.11 0.76
N LYS A 176 -4.14 -11.72 1.72
CA LYS A 176 -4.19 -12.34 3.06
C LYS A 176 -4.67 -13.79 3.00
N LYS A 177 -5.70 -14.09 2.20
CA LYS A 177 -6.23 -15.46 2.04
C LYS A 177 -5.21 -16.40 1.41
N GLN A 178 -4.53 -15.95 0.35
CA GLN A 178 -3.46 -16.71 -0.30
C GLN A 178 -2.37 -17.07 0.71
N LYS A 179 -1.94 -16.11 1.55
CA LYS A 179 -0.93 -16.40 2.57
C LYS A 179 -1.43 -17.36 3.64
N LYS A 180 -2.65 -17.19 4.14
CA LYS A 180 -3.23 -18.09 5.16
C LYS A 180 -3.33 -19.51 4.63
N LEU A 181 -3.79 -19.70 3.40
CA LEU A 181 -3.84 -21.01 2.74
C LEU A 181 -2.44 -21.61 2.60
N GLN A 182 -1.47 -20.81 2.15
CA GLN A 182 -0.10 -21.27 1.93
C GLN A 182 0.67 -21.59 3.23
N SER A 183 0.44 -20.80 4.29
CA SER A 183 0.96 -21.10 5.64
C SER A 183 0.34 -22.39 6.17
N PHE A 184 -0.96 -22.55 6.01
CA PHE A 184 -1.67 -23.73 6.46
C PHE A 184 -1.19 -24.99 5.71
N THR A 185 -1.02 -24.91 4.39
CA THR A 185 -0.45 -26.03 3.61
C THR A 185 0.98 -26.33 4.03
N LYS A 186 1.83 -25.33 4.32
CA LYS A 186 3.19 -25.57 4.82
C LYS A 186 3.20 -26.23 6.21
N THR A 187 2.33 -25.82 7.12
CA THR A 187 2.24 -26.43 8.46
C THR A 187 1.75 -27.87 8.36
N ILE A 188 0.74 -28.13 7.51
CA ILE A 188 0.22 -29.48 7.25
C ILE A 188 1.29 -30.36 6.61
N MET A 189 1.94 -29.87 5.56
CA MET A 189 2.92 -30.62 4.77
C MET A 189 4.28 -30.71 5.46
N GLY A 190 4.56 -29.85 6.44
CA GLY A 190 5.76 -29.89 7.28
C GLY A 190 5.65 -30.84 8.46
N SER A 191 4.43 -31.14 8.93
CA SER A 191 4.21 -32.05 10.06
C SER A 191 4.45 -33.51 9.67
N LYS A 192 5.51 -34.09 10.23
CA LYS A 192 5.91 -35.49 10.00
C LYS A 192 4.86 -36.48 10.52
N ILE A 193 4.23 -36.14 11.64
CA ILE A 193 3.14 -36.91 12.24
C ILE A 193 1.94 -36.93 11.30
N LEU A 194 1.55 -35.77 10.75
CA LEU A 194 0.39 -35.68 9.88
C LEU A 194 0.61 -36.43 8.55
N GLN A 195 1.82 -36.35 7.98
CA GLN A 195 2.22 -37.15 6.82
C GLN A 195 2.08 -38.65 7.08
N CYS A 196 2.49 -39.11 8.27
CA CYS A 196 2.36 -40.50 8.68
C CYS A 196 0.90 -40.94 8.80
N LEU A 197 0.05 -40.12 9.43
CA LEU A 197 -1.38 -40.38 9.57
C LEU A 197 -2.10 -40.46 8.21
N PHE A 198 -1.79 -39.55 7.29
CA PHE A 198 -2.34 -39.59 5.93
C PHE A 198 -1.92 -40.87 5.17
N LEU A 199 -0.65 -41.27 5.26
CA LEU A 199 -0.16 -42.48 4.59
C LEU A 199 -0.83 -43.75 5.16
N GLY A 200 -0.99 -43.83 6.48
CA GLY A 200 -1.74 -44.91 7.13
C GLY A 200 -3.21 -44.92 6.73
N ALA A 201 -3.88 -43.78 6.72
CA ALA A 201 -5.29 -43.67 6.31
C ALA A 201 -5.51 -44.14 4.86
N VAL A 202 -4.62 -43.78 3.93
CA VAL A 202 -4.68 -44.26 2.54
C VAL A 202 -4.58 -45.79 2.47
N GLY A 203 -3.68 -46.40 3.25
CA GLY A 203 -3.55 -47.86 3.32
C GLY A 203 -4.81 -48.54 3.86
N ILE A 204 -5.41 -48.01 4.94
CA ILE A 204 -6.67 -48.52 5.50
C ILE A 204 -7.81 -48.41 4.48
N ILE A 205 -7.94 -47.28 3.80
CA ILE A 205 -8.99 -47.08 2.79
C ILE A 205 -8.84 -48.08 1.64
N MET A 206 -7.62 -48.28 1.12
CA MET A 206 -7.34 -49.26 0.06
C MET A 206 -7.67 -50.68 0.50
N MET A 207 -7.36 -51.03 1.75
CA MET A 207 -7.67 -52.33 2.35
C MET A 207 -9.18 -52.56 2.43
N VAL A 208 -9.93 -51.62 3.01
CA VAL A 208 -11.39 -51.71 3.15
C VAL A 208 -12.08 -51.75 1.79
N VAL A 209 -11.70 -50.85 0.88
CA VAL A 209 -12.30 -50.76 -0.46
C VAL A 209 -12.01 -52.02 -1.28
N GLY A 210 -10.78 -52.51 -1.27
CA GLY A 210 -10.40 -53.75 -1.98
C GLY A 210 -11.14 -54.98 -1.45
N SER A 211 -11.27 -55.12 -0.12
CA SER A 211 -12.01 -56.23 0.49
C SER A 211 -13.50 -56.18 0.19
N VAL A 212 -14.13 -55.00 0.25
CA VAL A 212 -15.56 -54.84 -0.05
C VAL A 212 -15.82 -55.10 -1.54
N LEU A 213 -15.05 -54.49 -2.44
CA LEU A 213 -15.22 -54.66 -3.89
C LEU A 213 -14.94 -56.10 -4.36
N GLY A 214 -13.89 -56.75 -3.82
CA GLY A 214 -13.62 -58.17 -4.09
C GLY A 214 -14.76 -59.07 -3.61
N GLY A 215 -15.34 -58.78 -2.44
CA GLY A 215 -16.50 -59.52 -1.91
C GLY A 215 -17.72 -59.44 -2.82
N LEU A 216 -17.95 -58.29 -3.47
CA LEU A 216 -19.06 -58.09 -4.39
C LEU A 216 -18.92 -58.84 -5.72
N THR A 217 -17.69 -59.21 -6.12
CA THR A 217 -17.49 -59.94 -7.38
C THR A 217 -17.86 -61.42 -7.31
N GLY A 218 -17.94 -62.01 -6.10
CA GLY A 218 -18.26 -63.44 -5.92
C GLY A 218 -17.20 -64.41 -6.43
N ASP A 219 -16.11 -63.90 -7.02
CA ASP A 219 -14.95 -64.64 -7.51
C ASP A 219 -13.77 -64.44 -6.56
N SER A 220 -13.19 -65.53 -6.06
CA SER A 220 -12.06 -65.51 -5.15
C SER A 220 -10.77 -65.03 -5.80
N ASP A 221 -10.65 -65.18 -7.12
CA ASP A 221 -9.47 -64.77 -7.88
C ASP A 221 -9.62 -63.37 -8.49
N SER A 222 -10.64 -62.64 -8.04
CA SER A 222 -10.91 -61.28 -8.48
C SER A 222 -9.71 -60.36 -8.23
N PRO A 223 -9.22 -59.65 -9.26
CA PRO A 223 -8.11 -58.69 -9.15
C PRO A 223 -8.35 -57.58 -8.12
N LEU A 224 -9.59 -57.36 -7.67
CA LEU A 224 -9.94 -56.34 -6.68
C LEU A 224 -9.40 -56.66 -5.28
N TYR A 225 -9.20 -57.94 -4.95
CA TYR A 225 -8.53 -58.32 -3.70
C TYR A 225 -7.05 -57.91 -3.68
N MET A 226 -6.41 -57.78 -4.85
CA MET A 226 -5.03 -57.29 -4.95
C MET A 226 -4.91 -55.85 -4.44
N ILE A 227 -5.96 -55.04 -4.59
CA ILE A 227 -6.00 -53.67 -4.06
C ILE A 227 -5.88 -53.69 -2.54
N ALA A 228 -6.51 -54.66 -1.87
CA ALA A 228 -6.42 -54.80 -0.42
C ALA A 228 -5.02 -55.22 0.04
N LEU A 229 -4.38 -56.15 -0.69
CA LEU A 229 -3.00 -56.56 -0.44
C LEU A 229 -2.00 -55.41 -0.65
N VAL A 230 -2.22 -54.60 -1.69
CA VAL A 230 -1.40 -53.40 -1.96
C VAL A 230 -1.55 -52.36 -0.86
N GLY A 231 -2.70 -52.29 -0.19
CA GLY A 231 -2.96 -51.41 0.96
C GLY A 231 -2.08 -51.68 2.19
N ILE A 232 -1.47 -52.88 2.30
CA ILE A 232 -0.58 -53.24 3.41
C ILE A 232 0.76 -52.48 3.32
N PHE A 233 1.26 -52.19 2.11
CA PHE A 233 2.55 -51.52 1.94
C PHE A 233 2.57 -50.09 2.52
N PRO A 234 1.57 -49.21 2.26
CA PRO A 234 1.46 -47.92 2.93
C PRO A 234 1.33 -48.01 4.46
N LEU A 235 0.68 -49.05 4.98
CA LEU A 235 0.53 -49.28 6.43
C LEU A 235 1.85 -49.65 7.09
N MET A 236 2.59 -50.59 6.49
CA MET A 236 3.93 -50.95 6.98
C MET A 236 4.89 -49.77 6.86
N GLY A 237 4.80 -49.02 5.76
CA GLY A 237 5.56 -47.78 5.55
C GLY A 237 5.26 -46.71 6.60
N SER A 238 4.00 -46.53 7.00
CA SER A 238 3.62 -45.54 8.01
C SER A 238 4.13 -45.94 9.41
N PHE A 239 4.00 -47.22 9.79
CA PHE A 239 4.56 -47.73 11.05
C PHE A 239 6.08 -47.56 11.14
N TYR A 240 6.79 -47.93 10.06
CA TYR A 240 8.24 -47.75 10.00
C TYR A 240 8.64 -46.27 10.07
N TYR A 241 7.90 -45.40 9.39
CA TYR A 241 8.13 -43.96 9.42
C TYR A 241 7.89 -43.36 10.82
N ALA A 242 6.82 -43.74 11.50
CA ALA A 242 6.52 -43.31 12.87
C ALA A 242 7.65 -43.67 13.84
N PHE A 243 8.17 -44.90 13.73
CA PHE A 243 9.30 -45.36 14.54
C PHE A 243 10.58 -44.54 14.30
N LEU A 244 10.83 -44.15 13.04
CA LEU A 244 11.97 -43.29 12.71
C LEU A 244 11.80 -41.84 13.21
N VAL A 245 10.58 -41.30 13.20
CA VAL A 245 10.29 -39.97 13.74
C VAL A 245 10.51 -39.94 15.25
N GLU A 246 9.99 -40.93 15.98
CA GLU A 246 10.16 -41.00 17.44
C GLU A 246 11.63 -41.10 17.88
N LYS A 247 12.47 -41.77 17.10
CA LYS A 247 13.92 -41.83 17.36
C LYS A 247 14.66 -40.53 17.08
N ARG A 248 14.11 -39.63 16.26
CA ARG A 248 14.74 -38.34 15.93
C ARG A 248 14.45 -37.28 16.99
N ASP A 249 13.31 -37.38 17.66
CA ASP A 249 12.87 -36.41 18.66
C ASP A 249 13.36 -36.74 20.09
N LYS A 250 14.08 -37.86 20.29
CA LYS A 250 14.78 -38.27 21.53
C LYS A 250 16.27 -37.97 21.44
#